data_AF-A0A1F7ABJ3-F1
#
_entry.id   AF-A0A1F7ABJ3-F1
#
_cell.length_a   1.000
_cell.length_b   1.000
_cell.length_c   1.000
_cell.angle_alpha   90.00
_cell.angle_beta   90.00
_cell.angle_gamma   90.00
#
_symmetry.space_group_name_H-M   'P 1'
#
loop_
_entity.id
_entity.type
_entity.pdbx_description
1 polymer ?
#
loop_
_entity_poly.entity_id
_entity_poly.type
_entity_poly.pdbx_seq_one_letter_code
_entity_poly.pdbx_strand_id
1 'polypeptide(L)'
;MTSTLTKILTLIIASTISVMLFAPAAYGVTTDDLLPRPGEKGSSSYSVKNTEKYEELGEVANLPEVTDTALMTTVIKTILGWAMLLTIAGIIVASIYYLTSRGKEEDVTKAKDIIIYLVVGMAIMAAAYGIVSGIAQFDFF
;
A
#
# COMPACT_ATOMS: atom_id res chain seq x y z
N MET A 1 2.39 26.61 -20.51
CA MET A 1 2.59 25.14 -20.49
C MET A 1 2.74 24.56 -19.08
N THR A 2 2.95 25.38 -18.05
CA THR A 2 3.06 24.94 -16.65
C THR A 2 1.71 24.57 -16.01
N SER A 3 0.60 25.21 -16.40
CA SER A 3 -0.71 24.96 -15.76
C SER A 3 -1.35 23.62 -16.12
N THR A 4 -1.02 23.02 -17.27
CA THR A 4 -1.53 21.71 -17.67
C THR A 4 -0.81 20.57 -16.95
N LEU A 5 0.50 20.71 -16.72
CA LEU A 5 1.31 19.72 -16.04
C LEU A 5 0.95 19.60 -14.55
N THR A 6 0.77 20.75 -13.87
CA THR A 6 0.33 20.75 -12.47
C THR A 6 -1.07 20.16 -12.32
N LYS A 7 -1.99 20.45 -13.25
CA LYS A 7 -3.36 19.87 -13.23
C LYS A 7 -3.37 18.35 -13.38
N ILE A 8 -2.51 17.78 -14.23
CA ILE A 8 -2.37 16.33 -14.38
C ILE A 8 -1.82 15.70 -13.09
N LEU A 9 -0.82 16.33 -12.47
CA LEU A 9 -0.26 15.88 -11.20
C LEU A 9 -1.31 15.91 -10.07
N THR A 10 -2.11 16.98 -9.98
CA THR A 10 -3.19 17.10 -8.98
C THR A 10 -4.32 16.11 -9.26
N LEU A 11 -4.65 15.81 -10.51
CA LEU A 11 -5.64 14.80 -10.88
C LEU A 11 -5.20 13.38 -10.51
N ILE A 12 -3.92 13.06 -10.70
CA ILE A 12 -3.36 11.80 -10.21
C ILE A 12 -3.51 11.77 -8.69
N ILE A 13 -3.00 12.76 -7.96
CA ILE A 13 -3.10 12.78 -6.49
C ILE A 13 -4.57 12.68 -5.99
N ALA A 14 -5.52 13.36 -6.63
CA ALA A 14 -6.94 13.31 -6.28
C ALA A 14 -7.58 11.94 -6.57
N SER A 15 -7.27 11.31 -7.70
CA SER A 15 -7.69 9.93 -8.00
C SER A 15 -7.17 8.94 -6.96
N THR A 16 -5.98 9.20 -6.41
CA THR A 16 -5.29 8.28 -5.51
C THR A 16 -5.80 8.35 -4.06
N ILE A 17 -6.17 9.54 -3.59
CA ILE A 17 -6.87 9.73 -2.30
C ILE A 17 -8.24 9.04 -2.31
N SER A 18 -8.92 9.02 -3.45
CA SER A 18 -10.21 8.34 -3.58
C SER A 18 -10.11 6.82 -3.44
N VAL A 19 -9.01 6.20 -3.86
CA VAL A 19 -8.76 4.75 -3.65
C VAL A 19 -8.41 4.45 -2.19
N MET A 20 -7.79 5.39 -1.47
CA MET A 20 -7.52 5.26 -0.03
C MET A 20 -8.79 5.35 0.83
N LEU A 21 -9.79 6.12 0.38
CA LEU A 21 -11.12 6.19 1.00
C LEU A 21 -12.07 5.06 0.56
N PHE A 22 -11.74 4.36 -0.53
CA PHE A 22 -12.56 3.30 -1.12
C PHE A 22 -11.73 2.03 -1.39
N ALA A 23 -10.89 1.64 -0.43
CA ALA A 23 -10.39 0.28 -0.37
C ALA A 23 -11.42 -0.51 0.47
N PRO A 24 -12.35 -1.26 -0.14
CA PRO A 24 -13.03 -2.29 0.63
C PRO A 24 -11.93 -3.25 1.08
N ALA A 25 -11.93 -3.61 2.36
CA ALA A 25 -11.13 -4.68 2.92
C ALA A 25 -11.58 -6.02 2.30
N ALA A 26 -11.32 -6.23 1.01
CA ALA A 26 -11.55 -7.48 0.33
C ALA A 26 -10.29 -8.33 0.46
N TYR A 27 -10.06 -8.83 1.68
CA TYR A 27 -9.29 -10.05 1.84
C TYR A 27 -10.15 -11.16 1.25
N GLY A 28 -9.63 -11.86 0.25
CA GLY A 28 -10.37 -12.93 -0.40
C GLY A 28 -10.77 -13.99 0.62
N VAL A 29 -12.06 -14.05 0.97
CA VAL A 29 -12.63 -15.24 1.60
C VAL A 29 -12.60 -16.32 0.53
N THR A 30 -11.64 -17.23 0.64
CA THR A 30 -11.53 -18.36 -0.27
C THR A 30 -12.70 -19.29 0.04
N THR A 31 -13.39 -19.79 -1.00
CA THR A 31 -14.55 -20.67 -0.82
C THR A 31 -14.23 -21.98 -0.08
N ASP A 32 -12.94 -22.30 0.05
CA ASP A 32 -12.44 -23.39 0.87
C ASP A 32 -12.74 -23.18 2.37
N ASP A 33 -12.90 -21.94 2.84
CA ASP A 33 -13.31 -21.62 4.21
C ASP A 33 -14.83 -21.73 4.43
N LEU A 34 -15.61 -21.92 3.36
CA LEU A 34 -17.08 -21.98 3.40
C LEU A 34 -17.65 -23.40 3.21
N LEU A 35 -16.80 -24.41 3.03
CA LEU A 35 -17.24 -25.81 2.90
C LEU A 35 -16.66 -26.68 4.03
N PRO A 36 -17.49 -27.22 4.93
CA PRO A 36 -17.01 -28.15 5.96
C PRO A 36 -16.55 -29.46 5.32
N ARG A 37 -15.25 -29.79 5.47
CA ARG A 37 -14.69 -31.08 5.02
C ARG A 37 -15.05 -32.17 6.04
N PRO A 38 -15.68 -33.29 5.62
CA PRO A 38 -15.99 -34.37 6.54
C PRO A 38 -14.70 -35.02 7.07
N GLY A 39 -14.40 -34.81 8.35
CA GLY A 39 -13.34 -35.53 9.07
C GLY A 39 -12.14 -34.72 9.56
N GLU A 40 -12.07 -33.41 9.30
CA GLU A 40 -10.97 -32.57 9.80
C GLU A 40 -11.32 -32.03 11.19
N LYS A 41 -10.58 -32.44 12.23
CA LYS A 41 -10.63 -31.80 13.56
C LYS A 41 -9.93 -30.45 13.48
N GLY A 42 -10.60 -29.48 12.86
CA GLY A 42 -10.20 -28.08 12.86
C GLY A 42 -10.54 -27.43 14.21
N SER A 43 -9.56 -26.73 14.78
CA SER A 43 -9.65 -25.95 16.01
C SER A 43 -10.64 -24.79 15.88
N SER A 44 -11.94 -25.07 15.97
CA SER A 44 -12.94 -24.05 16.30
C SER A 44 -13.00 -23.90 17.80
N SER A 45 -12.13 -23.07 18.38
CA SER A 45 -12.41 -22.47 19.69
C SER A 45 -13.48 -21.39 19.53
N TYR A 46 -14.70 -21.82 19.23
CA TYR A 46 -15.91 -21.03 19.39
C TYR A 46 -16.42 -21.30 20.82
N SER A 47 -15.90 -20.52 21.78
CA SER A 47 -16.44 -20.52 23.15
C SER A 47 -17.71 -19.67 23.17
N VAL A 48 -18.86 -20.29 22.87
CA VAL A 48 -20.16 -19.70 23.22
C VAL A 48 -20.34 -19.86 24.73
N LYS A 49 -20.05 -18.79 25.48
CA LYS A 49 -20.56 -18.62 26.84
C LYS A 49 -21.34 -17.31 26.91
N ASN A 50 -22.61 -17.47 27.26
CA ASN A 50 -23.65 -16.46 27.53
C ASN A 50 -24.62 -16.21 26.37
N THR A 51 -25.47 -17.21 26.16
CA THR A 51 -26.91 -16.99 25.99
C THR A 51 -27.41 -16.27 27.24
N GLU A 52 -27.72 -14.98 27.13
CA GLU A 52 -28.93 -14.38 27.70
C GLU A 52 -28.93 -12.88 27.36
N LYS A 53 -29.97 -12.47 26.64
CA LYS A 53 -30.42 -11.09 26.50
C LYS A 53 -29.48 -10.18 25.69
N TYR A 54 -29.63 -10.22 24.37
CA TYR A 54 -30.07 -9.11 23.50
C TYR A 54 -30.29 -9.72 22.11
N GLU A 55 -31.54 -10.02 21.76
CA GLU A 55 -31.94 -10.15 20.36
C GLU A 55 -31.79 -8.75 19.76
N GLU A 56 -30.67 -8.45 19.09
CA GLU A 56 -30.63 -7.42 18.05
C GLU A 56 -29.29 -7.42 17.30
N LEU A 57 -29.39 -7.37 15.98
CA LEU A 57 -28.36 -7.01 14.99
C LEU A 57 -27.30 -8.08 14.67
N GLY A 58 -27.73 -9.07 13.86
CA GLY A 58 -26.87 -9.90 13.00
C GLY A 58 -26.09 -9.12 11.92
N GLU A 59 -25.66 -7.90 12.21
CA GLU A 59 -24.89 -7.02 11.32
C GLU A 59 -23.48 -6.70 11.85
N VAL A 60 -23.17 -6.97 13.13
CA VAL A 60 -21.87 -6.59 13.72
C VAL A 60 -20.79 -7.69 13.67
N ALA A 61 -21.14 -8.91 13.24
CA ALA A 61 -20.20 -10.03 13.15
C ALA A 61 -19.32 -10.02 11.88
N ASN A 62 -19.54 -9.05 10.99
CA ASN A 62 -18.76 -8.84 9.76
C ASN A 62 -18.02 -7.49 9.78
N LEU A 63 -17.70 -6.99 10.98
CA LEU A 63 -16.73 -5.92 11.08
C LEU A 63 -15.35 -6.56 10.92
N PRO A 64 -14.52 -6.10 9.97
CA PRO A 64 -13.18 -6.63 9.82
C PRO A 64 -12.49 -6.53 11.18
N GLU A 65 -12.02 -7.67 11.70
CA GLU A 65 -11.17 -7.67 12.88
C GLU A 65 -9.95 -6.85 12.50
N VAL A 66 -9.93 -5.60 12.96
CA VAL A 66 -8.79 -4.71 12.84
C VAL A 66 -7.77 -5.16 13.87
N THR A 67 -7.17 -6.32 13.62
CA THR A 67 -5.93 -6.67 14.30
C THR A 67 -4.93 -5.56 13.97
N ASP A 68 -4.34 -4.94 14.99
CA ASP A 68 -3.45 -3.77 14.82
C ASP A 68 -2.31 -4.03 13.82
N THR A 69 -1.90 -5.30 13.68
CA THR A 69 -0.91 -5.79 12.71
C THR A 69 -1.42 -5.77 11.26
N ALA A 70 -2.69 -6.05 11.03
CA ALA A 70 -3.32 -6.01 9.70
C ALA A 70 -3.46 -4.57 9.22
N LEU A 71 -3.86 -3.65 10.12
CA LEU A 71 -3.89 -2.22 9.82
C LEU A 71 -2.49 -1.68 9.47
N MET A 72 -1.47 -2.01 10.25
CA MET A 72 -0.08 -1.60 9.98
C MET A 72 0.41 -2.12 8.62
N THR A 73 0.19 -3.40 8.34
CA THR A 73 0.62 -4.00 7.07
C THR A 73 -0.09 -3.37 5.88
N THR A 74 -1.38 -3.06 6.02
CA THR A 74 -2.17 -2.40 4.99
C THR A 74 -1.65 -1.01 4.70
N VAL A 75 -1.48 -0.19 5.74
CA VAL A 75 -1.00 1.19 5.63
C VAL A 75 0.39 1.24 4.99
N ILE A 76 1.31 0.37 5.43
CA ILE A 76 2.67 0.31 4.86
C ILE A 76 2.62 -0.07 3.38
N LYS A 77 1.88 -1.13 3.01
CA LYS A 77 1.77 -1.56 1.61
C LYS A 77 1.13 -0.48 0.73
N THR A 78 0.12 0.21 1.23
CA THR A 78 -0.54 1.31 0.51
C THR A 78 0.43 2.46 0.27
N ILE A 79 1.15 2.92 1.30
CA ILE A 79 2.14 4.00 1.16
C ILE A 79 3.28 3.58 0.21
N LEU A 80 3.76 2.34 0.31
CA LEU A 80 4.84 1.84 -0.54
C LEU A 80 4.41 1.74 -2.01
N GLY A 81 3.17 1.30 -2.27
CA GLY A 81 2.57 1.29 -3.60
C GLY A 81 2.49 2.70 -4.20
N TRP A 82 2.07 3.69 -3.41
CA TRP A 82 2.04 5.09 -3.85
C TRP A 82 3.42 5.64 -4.13
N ALA A 83 4.39 5.36 -3.27
CA ALA A 83 5.75 5.83 -3.42
C ALA A 83 6.39 5.29 -4.70
N MET A 84 6.14 4.03 -5.05
CA MET A 84 6.60 3.43 -6.31
C MET A 84 5.95 4.10 -7.54
N LEU A 85 4.64 4.37 -7.48
CA LEU A 85 3.93 5.04 -8.57
C LEU A 85 4.47 6.46 -8.82
N LEU A 86 4.66 7.24 -7.75
CA LEU A 86 5.24 8.59 -7.82
C LEU A 86 6.68 8.57 -8.32
N THR A 87 7.46 7.56 -7.94
CA THR A 87 8.83 7.40 -8.40
C THR A 87 8.87 7.21 -9.92
N ILE A 88 8.03 6.32 -10.46
CA ILE A 88 7.94 6.07 -11.90
C ILE A 88 7.50 7.35 -12.64
N ALA A 89 6.45 8.03 -12.15
CA ALA A 89 5.99 9.28 -12.73
C ALA A 89 7.08 10.37 -12.72
N GLY A 90 7.82 10.48 -11.61
CA GLY A 90 8.96 11.39 -11.47
C GLY A 90 10.08 11.10 -12.47
N ILE A 91 10.42 9.84 -12.69
CA ILE A 91 11.44 9.43 -13.66
C ILE A 91 11.02 9.83 -15.07
N ILE A 92 9.76 9.61 -15.44
CA ILE A 92 9.24 9.97 -16.77
C ILE A 92 9.34 11.49 -16.99
N VAL A 93 8.89 12.29 -16.02
CA VAL A 93 8.95 13.75 -16.11
C VAL A 93 10.40 14.24 -16.19
N ALA A 94 11.28 13.73 -15.34
CA ALA A 94 12.68 14.09 -15.35
C ALA A 94 13.38 13.69 -16.66
N SER A 95 13.01 12.55 -17.23
CA SER A 95 13.54 12.07 -18.52
C SER A 95 13.12 12.97 -19.68
N ILE A 96 11.84 13.36 -19.74
CA ILE A 96 11.36 14.31 -20.76
C ILE A 96 12.03 15.67 -20.58
N TYR A 97 12.17 16.14 -19.33
CA TYR A 97 12.84 17.40 -19.01
C TYR A 97 14.31 17.39 -19.45
N TYR A 98 15.02 16.28 -19.18
CA TYR A 98 16.41 16.07 -19.64
C TYR A 98 16.53 16.16 -21.16
N LEU A 99 15.66 15.47 -21.90
CA LEU A 99 15.69 15.45 -23.37
C LEU A 99 15.35 16.82 -23.98
N THR A 100 14.48 17.59 -23.32
CA THR A 100 14.01 18.90 -23.81
C THR A 100 14.91 20.08 -23.41
N SER A 101 15.96 19.83 -22.62
CA SER A 101 16.85 20.88 -22.07
C SER A 101 17.74 21.59 -23.11
N ARG A 102 17.78 21.12 -24.38
CA ARG A 102 18.47 21.76 -25.53
C ARG A 102 19.92 22.24 -25.26
N GLY A 103 20.62 21.62 -24.32
CA GLY A 103 22.01 21.97 -23.97
C GLY A 103 22.19 23.13 -23.00
N LYS A 104 21.11 23.63 -22.36
CA LYS A 104 21.26 24.54 -21.21
C LYS A 104 21.78 23.74 -20.01
N GLU A 105 23.02 24.02 -19.60
CA GLU A 105 23.67 23.28 -18.50
C GLU A 105 22.84 23.26 -17.21
N GLU A 106 22.17 24.37 -16.89
CA GLU A 106 21.31 24.48 -15.72
C GLU A 106 20.13 23.50 -15.75
N ASP A 107 19.42 23.41 -16.87
CA ASP A 107 18.27 22.52 -17.03
C ASP A 107 18.67 21.04 -17.06
N VAL A 108 19.80 20.74 -17.71
CA VAL A 108 20.38 19.39 -17.77
C VAL A 108 20.81 18.92 -16.38
N THR A 109 21.47 19.78 -15.60
CA THR A 109 21.93 19.45 -14.25
C THR A 109 20.74 19.19 -13.33
N LYS A 110 19.75 20.07 -13.37
CA LYS A 110 18.52 19.92 -12.58
C LYS A 110 17.78 18.63 -12.89
N ALA A 111 17.68 18.24 -14.16
CA ALA A 111 17.06 16.99 -14.56
C ALA A 111 17.81 15.76 -14.01
N LYS A 112 19.14 15.79 -14.06
CA LYS A 112 19.99 14.73 -13.51
C LYS A 112 19.85 14.61 -12.00
N ASP A 113 19.84 15.74 -11.30
CA ASP A 113 19.67 15.76 -9.85
C ASP A 113 18.35 15.11 -9.44
N ILE A 114 17.25 15.44 -10.13
CA ILE A 114 15.94 14.81 -9.88
C ILE A 114 16.04 13.29 -10.05
N ILE A 115 16.67 12.80 -11.12
CA ILE A 115 16.85 11.36 -11.35
C ILE A 115 17.69 10.74 -10.23
N ILE A 116 18.78 11.39 -9.80
CA ILE A 116 19.63 10.90 -8.71
C ILE A 116 18.83 10.80 -7.40
N TYR A 117 18.06 11.83 -7.06
CA TYR A 117 17.21 11.80 -5.86
C TYR A 117 16.16 10.69 -5.91
N LEU A 118 15.57 10.42 -7.08
CA LEU A 118 14.62 9.33 -7.26
C LEU A 118 15.29 7.96 -7.09
N VAL A 119 16.50 7.77 -7.61
CA VAL A 119 17.28 6.53 -7.44
C VAL A 119 17.68 6.32 -5.99
N VAL A 120 18.13 7.37 -5.30
CA VAL A 120 18.46 7.31 -3.86
C VAL A 120 17.21 6.97 -3.04
N GLY A 121 16.07 7.59 -3.33
CA GLY A 121 14.80 7.27 -2.69
C GLY A 121 14.40 5.80 -2.86
N MET A 122 14.53 5.26 -4.07
CA MET A 122 14.26 3.85 -4.35
C MET A 122 15.23 2.91 -3.60
N ALA A 123 16.51 3.28 -3.51
CA ALA A 123 17.50 2.53 -2.74
C ALA A 123 17.16 2.50 -1.23
N ILE A 124 16.69 3.62 -0.67
CA ILE A 124 16.24 3.69 0.73
C ILE A 124 15.02 2.78 0.95
N MET A 125 14.05 2.76 0.02
CA MET A 125 12.89 1.86 0.13
C MET A 125 13.31 0.39 0.12
N ALA A 126 14.23 0.02 -0.77
CA ALA A 126 14.77 -1.34 -0.82
C ALA A 126 15.51 -1.72 0.47
N ALA A 127 16.31 -0.80 1.02
CA ALA A 127 17.00 -1.00 2.28
C ALA A 127 16.03 -1.16 3.46
N ALA A 128 14.97 -0.35 3.51
CA ALA A 128 13.93 -0.45 4.53
C ALA A 128 13.26 -1.83 4.52
N TYR A 129 12.90 -2.33 3.33
CA TYR A 129 12.34 -3.68 3.19
C TYR A 129 13.31 -4.77 3.66
N GLY A 130 14.60 -4.65 3.31
CA GLY A 130 15.64 -5.57 3.77
C GLY A 130 15.77 -5.62 5.30
N ILE A 131 15.69 -4.46 5.96
CA ILE A 131 15.75 -4.38 7.43
C ILE A 131 14.51 -5.02 8.07
N VAL A 132 13.31 -4.69 7.59
CA VAL A 132 12.06 -5.27 8.12
C VAL A 132 12.03 -6.78 7.94
N SER A 133 12.39 -7.27 6.75
CA SER A 133 12.48 -8.71 6.49
C SER A 133 13.55 -9.38 7.33
N GLY A 134 14.69 -8.71 7.56
CA GLY A 134 15.75 -9.20 8.41
C GLY A 134 15.28 -9.40 9.85
N ILE A 135 14.64 -8.38 10.44
CA ILE A 135 14.10 -8.45 11.80
C ILE A 135 12.97 -9.49 11.90
N ALA A 136 12.08 -9.56 10.92
CA ALA A 136 10.97 -10.53 10.91
C ALA A 136 11.44 -11.99 10.83
N GLN A 137 12.61 -12.25 10.25
CA GLN A 137 13.20 -13.58 10.20
C GLN A 137 13.93 -13.96 11.50
N PHE A 138 14.32 -12.98 12.31
CA PHE A 138 14.87 -13.23 13.65
C PHE A 138 13.74 -13.54 14.63
N ASP A 139 13.25 -14.77 14.61
CA ASP A 139 12.49 -15.34 15.73
C ASP A 139 13.42 -15.47 16.95
N PHE A 140 13.42 -14.48 17.83
CA PHE A 140 14.03 -14.60 19.15
C PHE A 140 13.10 -15.42 20.06
N PHE A 141 13.26 -16.75 19.99
CA PHE A 141 12.77 -17.81 20.89
C PHE A 141 11.32 -17.79 21.38
#